data_AF-A0A811ZWS3-F1
#
_entry.id   AF-A0A811ZWS3-F1
#
_cell.length_a   1.000
_cell.length_b   1.000
_cell.length_c   1.000
_cell.angle_alpha   90.00
_cell.angle_beta   90.00
_cell.angle_gamma   90.00
#
_symmetry.space_group_name_H-M   'P 1'
#
loop_
_entity.id
_entity.type
_entity.pdbx_description
1 polymer ?
#
loop_
_entity_poly.entity_id
_entity_poly.type
_entity_poly.pdbx_seq_one_letter_code
_entity_poly.pdbx_strand_id
1 'polypeptide(L)' 'MSLALNPKTFLDELTGNTIMVKLKWGMDYKGYVVSVDGYMSIQLVNTEEYIDGTLGIWLNF' A
#
# COMPACT_ATOMS: atom_id res chain seq x y z
N MET A 1 21.91 15.87 5.66
CA MET A 1 22.53 14.57 5.32
C MET A 1 21.47 13.80 4.55
N SER A 2 21.60 13.62 3.23
CA SER A 2 20.64 12.78 2.51
C SER A 2 20.97 11.32 2.85
N LEU A 3 20.21 10.71 3.76
CA LEU A 3 20.26 9.25 3.87
C LEU A 3 19.84 8.72 2.50
N ALA A 4 20.75 8.01 1.83
CA ALA A 4 20.38 7.22 0.68
C ALA A 4 19.37 6.18 1.16
N LEU A 5 18.08 6.43 0.90
CA LEU A 5 17.01 5.54 1.29
C LEU A 5 17.04 4.33 0.35
N ASN A 6 17.50 3.20 0.86
CA ASN A 6 17.48 1.95 0.12
C ASN A 6 16.01 1.51 -0.02
N PRO A 7 15.52 1.21 -1.24
CA PRO A 7 14.14 0.75 -1.45
C PRO A 7 13.76 -0.45 -0.60
N LYS A 8 14.70 -1.37 -0.32
CA LYS A 8 14.45 -2.53 0.53
C LYS A 8 14.21 -2.12 1.98
N THR A 9 15.09 -1.29 2.53
CA THR A 9 14.96 -0.77 3.90
C THR A 9 13.67 0.04 4.06
N PHE A 10 13.31 0.83 3.05
CA PHE A 10 12.04 1.56 3.04
C PHE A 10 10.84 0.62 3.13
N LEU A 11 10.80 -0.46 2.35
CA LEU A 11 9.69 -1.42 2.39
C LEU A 11 9.60 -2.14 3.74
N ASP A 12 10.73 -2.52 4.32
CA ASP A 12 10.78 -3.15 5.63
C ASP A 12 10.18 -2.22 6.70
N GLU A 13 10.45 -0.91 6.62
CA GLU A 13 9.88 0.12 7.50
C GLU A 13 8.36 0.34 7.33
N LEU A 14 7.76 -0.09 6.21
CA LEU A 14 6.31 0.05 6.01
C LEU A 14 5.51 -0.98 6.82
N THR A 15 6.11 -2.09 7.22
CA THR A 15 5.42 -3.13 7.98
C THR A 15 4.92 -2.57 9.29
N GLY A 16 3.63 -2.77 9.57
CA GLY A 16 2.98 -2.25 10.77
C GLY A 16 2.47 -0.81 10.65
N ASN A 17 2.60 -0.18 9.49
CA ASN A 17 2.06 1.14 9.19
C ASN A 17 0.85 1.07 8.26
N THR A 18 0.01 2.10 8.31
CA THR A 18 -1.05 2.29 7.31
C THR A 18 -0.48 3.06 6.13
N ILE A 19 -0.57 2.49 4.93
CA ILE A 19 -0.01 3.09 3.71
C ILE A 19 -1.08 3.24 2.64
N MET A 20 -0.76 4.02 1.61
CA MET A 20 -1.52 4.10 0.35
C MET A 20 -0.65 3.57 -0.78
N VAL A 21 -1.13 2.55 -1.48
CA VAL A 21 -0.47 1.91 -2.63
C VAL A 21 -1.21 2.31 -3.90
N LYS A 22 -0.53 3.01 -4.79
CA LYS A 22 -1.04 3.41 -6.10
C LYS A 22 -0.64 2.41 -7.16
N LEU A 23 -1.60 1.70 -7.75
CA LEU A 23 -1.34 0.82 -8.89
C LEU A 23 -1.17 1.64 -10.17
N LYS A 24 -0.38 1.09 -11.10
CA LYS A 24 -0.16 1.67 -12.43
C LYS A 24 -1.46 1.94 -13.20
N TRP A 25 -2.52 1.20 -12.88
CA TRP A 25 -3.79 1.20 -13.59
C TRP A 25 -4.87 2.08 -12.94
N GLY A 26 -4.49 2.96 -12.00
CA GLY A 26 -5.40 3.99 -11.46
C GLY A 26 -6.21 3.58 -10.23
N MET A 27 -6.05 2.35 -9.74
CA MET A 27 -6.59 1.93 -8.45
C MET A 27 -5.61 2.28 -7.34
N ASP A 28 -6.14 2.84 -6.26
CA ASP A 28 -5.39 3.11 -5.04
C ASP A 28 -5.93 2.22 -3.91
N TYR A 29 -5.04 1.58 -3.16
CA TYR A 29 -5.39 0.76 -2.00
C TYR A 29 -4.83 1.41 -0.76
N LYS A 30 -5.67 1.60 0.25
CA LYS A 30 -5.23 2.11 1.55
C LYS A 30 -5.49 1.06 2.61
N GLY A 31 -4.47 0.71 3.38
CA GLY A 31 -4.62 -0.35 4.38
C GLY A 31 -3.40 -0.48 5.28
N TYR A 32 -3.53 -1.37 6.27
CA TYR A 32 -2.47 -1.69 7.20
C TYR A 32 -1.57 -2.79 6.64
N VAL A 33 -0.26 -2.56 6.62
CA VAL A 33 0.71 -3.52 6.08
C VAL A 33 1.02 -4.59 7.12
N VAL A 34 0.69 -5.85 6.80
CA VAL A 34 1.01 -7.01 7.65
C VAL A 34 2.35 -7.63 7.27
N SER A 35 2.67 -7.67 5.98
CA SER A 35 3.91 -8.25 5.48
C SER A 35 4.30 -7.68 4.14
N VAL A 36 5.60 -7.69 3.86
CA VAL A 36 6.21 -7.40 2.56
C VAL A 36 7.26 -8.46 2.25
N ASP A 37 7.50 -8.74 0.97
CA ASP A 37 8.54 -9.68 0.53
C ASP A 37 9.63 -9.02 -0.33
N GLY A 38 10.66 -9.81 -0.71
CA GLY A 38 11.78 -9.34 -1.53
C GLY A 38 11.43 -8.98 -2.99
N TYR A 39 10.19 -9.25 -3.42
CA TYR A 39 9.66 -8.90 -4.73
C TYR A 39 8.72 -7.69 -4.68
N MET A 40 8.62 -7.02 -3.53
CA MET A 40 7.70 -5.90 -3.28
C MET A 40 6.22 -6.30 -3.31
N SER A 41 5.91 -7.58 -3.06
CA SER A 41 4.54 -7.99 -2.75
C SER A 41 4.15 -7.40 -1.39
N ILE A 42 2.97 -6.79 -1.30
CA ILE A 42 2.49 -6.13 -0.07
C ILE A 42 1.18 -6.79 0.35
N GLN A 43 1.12 -7.27 1.59
CA GLN A 43 -0.10 -7.77 2.19
C GLN A 43 -0.76 -6.68 3.04
N LEU A 44 -1.95 -6.25 2.63
CA LEU A 44 -2.76 -5.26 3.33
C LEU A 44 -3.92 -5.93 4.06
N VAL A 45 -4.30 -5.37 5.21
CA VAL A 45 -5.55 -5.68 5.92
C VAL A 45 -6.36 -4.41 6.17
N ASN A 46 -7.65 -4.56 6.47
CA ASN A 46 -8.61 -3.47 6.61
C ASN A 46 -8.53 -2.50 5.43
N THR A 47 -8.52 -3.05 4.22
CA THR A 47 -8.19 -2.30 3.00
C THR A 47 -9.40 -1.58 2.43
N GLU A 48 -9.22 -0.30 2.18
CA GLU A 48 -10.11 0.56 1.40
C GLU A 48 -9.60 0.60 -0.04
N GLU A 49 -10.46 0.27 -1.01
CA GLU A 49 -10.17 0.46 -2.42
C GLU A 49 -10.63 1.85 -2.84
N TYR A 50 -9.85 2.53 -3.69
CA TYR A 50 -10.19 3.78 -4.30
C TYR A 50 -10.03 3.68 -5.83
N ILE A 51 -11.05 4.10 -6.56
CA ILE A 51 -11.06 4.18 -8.03
C ILE A 51 -11.20 5.65 -8.38
N ASP A 52 -10.23 6.21 -9.09
CA ASP A 52 -10.16 7.64 -9.43
C ASP A 52 -10.34 8.58 -8.22
N GLY A 53 -9.75 8.19 -7.08
CA GLY A 53 -9.84 8.93 -5.81
C GLY A 53 -11.17 8.81 -5.07
N THR A 54 -12.13 8.05 -5.60
CA THR A 54 -13.42 7.78 -4.95
C THR A 54 -13.36 6.45 -4.23
N LEU A 55 -13.85 6.39 -2.99
CA LEU A 55 -13.91 5.14 -2.22
C LEU A 55 -14.77 4.11 -2.96
N GLY A 56 -14.10 3.06 -3.44
CA GLY A 56 -14.70 1.86 -4.02
C GLY A 56 -15.39 1.09 -2.92
N ILE A 57 -16.67 1.35 -2.72
CA ILE A 57 -17.50 0.58 -1.79
C ILE A 57 -17.84 -0.73 -2.50
N TRP A 58 -17.21 -1.83 -2.07
CA TRP A 58 -17.48 -3.22 -2.52
C TRP A 58 -18.93 -3.70 -2.28
N LEU A 59 -19.75 -2.89 -1.60
CA LEU A 59 -21.11 -3.23 -1.15
C LEU A 59 -22.24 -2.53 -1.92
N ASN A 60 -22.00 -1.96 -3.11
CA ASN A 60 -23.09 -1.42 -3.94
C ASN A 60 -23.68 -2.49 -4.90
N PHE A 61 -24.18 -3.59 -4.34
CA PHE A 61 -25.15 -4.48 -4.99
C PHE A 61 -26.39 -4.61 -4.09
#